data_AF-A0A2T0WNR6-F1
#
_entry.id   AF-A0A2T0WNR6-F1
#
_cell.length_a   1.000
_cell.length_b   1.000
_cell.length_c   1.000
_cell.angle_alpha   90.00
_cell.angle_beta   90.00
_cell.angle_gamma   90.00
#
_symmetry.space_group_name_H-M   'P 1'
#
loop_
_entity.id
_entity.type
_entity.pdbx_description
1 polymer ?
#
loop_
_entity_poly.entity_id
_entity_poly.type
_entity_poly.pdbx_seq_one_letter_code
_entity_poly.pdbx_strand_id
1 'polypeptide(L)'
;METEANISITQKELPSGNCQVKFFIEDDKKPMYGYLLTDEPKPVGEIIAEIQERMYRRKMKSSTNPISLQNPVKEDHNFYLYSA
;
A
#
# COMPACT_ATOMS: atom_id res chain seq x y z
N MET A 1 6.59 -15.97 -14.17
CA MET A 1 7.41 -14.90 -13.57
C MET A 1 6.47 -13.74 -13.33
N GLU A 2 6.04 -13.54 -12.09
CA GLU A 2 5.19 -12.40 -11.72
C GLU A 2 6.06 -11.16 -11.90
N THR A 3 5.74 -10.33 -12.89
CA THR A 3 6.40 -9.06 -13.16
C THR A 3 6.46 -8.26 -11.87
N GLU A 4 7.68 -7.93 -11.42
CA GLU A 4 7.90 -6.99 -10.33
C GLU A 4 7.17 -5.70 -10.71
N ALA A 5 6.00 -5.47 -10.09
CA ALA A 5 5.21 -4.29 -10.36
C ALA A 5 6.09 -3.07 -10.04
N ASN A 6 6.23 -2.14 -10.99
CA ASN A 6 7.01 -0.93 -10.75
C ASN A 6 6.25 -0.09 -9.72
N ILE A 7 6.84 0.07 -8.53
CA ILE A 7 6.26 0.88 -7.45
C ILE A 7 6.91 2.26 -7.49
N SER A 8 6.15 3.23 -7.97
CA SER A 8 6.52 4.65 -7.96
C SER A 8 6.02 5.27 -6.66
N ILE A 9 6.89 5.95 -5.89
CA ILE A 9 6.51 6.59 -4.63
C ILE A 9 6.81 8.08 -4.62
N THR A 10 6.00 8.84 -3.88
CA THR A 10 6.16 10.28 -3.65
C THR A 10 5.88 10.56 -2.19
N GLN A 11 6.84 11.16 -1.50
CA GLN A 11 6.70 11.51 -0.08
C GLN A 11 6.32 12.98 0.04
N LYS A 12 5.45 13.29 1.01
CA LYS A 12 5.01 14.64 1.34
C LYS A 12 4.94 14.78 2.85
N GLU A 13 5.77 15.65 3.40
CA GLU A 13 5.68 16.03 4.80
C GLU A 13 4.41 16.88 5.03
N LEU A 14 3.62 16.49 6.04
CA LEU A 14 2.42 17.19 6.46
C LEU A 14 2.75 18.18 7.57
N PRO A 15 2.02 19.31 7.67
CA PRO A 15 2.24 20.32 8.72
C PRO A 15 1.98 19.78 10.14
N SER A 16 1.31 18.63 10.27
CA SER A 16 1.11 17.94 11.55
C SER A 16 2.33 17.19 12.06
N GLY A 17 3.42 17.11 11.28
CA GLY A 17 4.63 16.34 11.60
C GLY A 17 4.68 14.93 10.98
N ASN A 18 3.55 14.44 10.44
CA ASN A 18 3.49 13.14 9.77
C ASN A 18 4.01 13.22 8.32
N CYS A 19 4.50 12.11 7.79
CA CYS A 19 4.84 11.96 6.38
C CYS A 19 3.74 11.18 5.65
N GLN A 20 3.19 11.77 4.59
CA GLN A 20 2.27 11.10 3.68
C GLN A 20 3.04 10.60 2.46
N VAL A 21 3.10 9.29 2.31
CA VAL A 21 3.66 8.62 1.14
C VAL A 21 2.54 8.25 0.20
N LYS A 22 2.50 8.88 -0.98
CA LYS A 22 1.68 8.41 -2.10
C LYS A 22 2.47 7.37 -2.87
N PHE A 23 1.88 6.21 -3.14
CA PHE A 23 2.48 5.18 -3.98
C PHE A 23 1.57 4.83 -5.15
N PHE A 24 2.19 4.45 -6.26
CA PHE A 24 1.55 4.03 -7.49
C PHE A 24 2.20 2.71 -7.92
N ILE A 25 1.36 1.73 -8.25
CA ILE A 25 1.77 0.40 -8.64
C ILE A 25 1.39 0.25 -10.11
N GLU A 26 2.41 0.29 -10.95
CA GLU A 26 2.30 0.02 -12.38
C GLU A 26 2.25 -1.49 -12.56
N ASP A 27 1.04 -2.03 -12.48
CA ASP A 27 0.73 -3.40 -12.88
C ASP A 27 -0.04 -3.37 -14.19
N ASP A 28 0.41 -4.18 -15.16
CA ASP A 28 -0.15 -4.25 -16.52
C ASP A 28 -1.63 -4.64 -16.54
N LYS A 29 -2.09 -5.39 -15.51
CA LYS A 29 -3.47 -5.88 -15.42
C LYS A 29 -4.34 -5.03 -14.52
N LYS A 30 -3.79 -4.46 -13.45
CA LYS A 30 -4.54 -3.68 -12.44
C LYS A 30 -3.70 -2.55 -11.87
N PRO A 31 -3.67 -1.36 -12.50
CA PRO A 31 -3.01 -0.21 -11.90
C PRO A 31 -3.65 0.11 -10.55
N MET A 32 -2.81 0.27 -9.53
CA MET A 32 -3.25 0.56 -8.18
C MET A 32 -2.50 1.78 -7.65
N TYR A 33 -3.14 2.55 -6.80
CA TYR A 33 -2.48 3.65 -6.10
C TYR A 33 -2.96 3.73 -4.68
N GLY A 34 -2.14 4.31 -3.81
CA GLY A 34 -2.49 4.38 -2.41
C GLY A 34 -1.71 5.43 -1.65
N TYR A 35 -2.07 5.55 -0.38
CA TYR A 35 -1.44 6.45 0.57
C TYR A 35 -1.04 5.65 1.80
N LEU A 36 0.20 5.84 2.21
CA LEU A 36 0.74 5.36 3.47
C LEU A 36 1.05 6.58 4.34
N LEU A 37 0.50 6.63 5.55
CA LEU A 37 0.80 7.65 6.55
C LEU A 37 1.85 7.08 7.50
N THR A 38 2.97 7.78 7.66
CA THR A 38 4.02 7.44 8.62
C THR A 38 4.26 8.61 9.56
N ASP A 39 4.52 8.32 10.83
CA ASP A 39 4.82 9.35 11.83
C ASP A 39 6.23 9.95 11.64
N GLU A 40 7.11 9.24 10.95
CA GLU A 40 8.49 9.65 10.66
C GLU A 40 8.85 9.46 9.17
N PRO A 41 9.78 10.27 8.63
CA PRO A 41 10.30 10.07 7.28
C PRO A 41 11.16 8.79 7.23
N LYS A 42 10.65 7.77 6.54
CA LYS A 42 11.36 6.51 6.30
C LYS A 42 12.12 6.54 4.97
N PRO A 43 13.23 5.81 4.84
CA PRO A 43 13.90 5.67 3.56
C PRO A 43 13.00 4.95 2.54
N VAL A 44 13.16 5.30 1.27
CA VAL A 44 12.36 4.78 0.14
C VAL A 44 12.32 3.25 0.11
N GLY A 45 13.45 2.59 0.35
CA GLY A 45 13.53 1.12 0.36
C GLY A 45 12.64 0.47 1.43
N GLU A 46 12.64 1.01 2.64
CA GLU A 46 11.80 0.51 3.73
C GLU A 46 10.31 0.73 3.44
N ILE A 47 9.96 1.87 2.84
CA ILE A 47 8.59 2.16 2.42
C ILE A 47 8.12 1.16 1.36
N ILE A 48 8.95 0.86 0.36
CA ILE A 48 8.62 -0.11 -0.69
C ILE A 48 8.45 -1.50 -0.07
N ALA A 49 9.37 -1.94 0.79
CA ALA A 49 9.27 -3.21 1.49
C ALA A 49 7.98 -3.30 2.32
N GLU A 50 7.62 -2.23 3.03
CA GLU A 50 6.41 -2.17 3.84
C GLU A 50 5.14 -2.23 2.98
N ILE A 51 5.09 -1.52 1.84
CA ILE A 51 3.99 -1.59 0.89
C ILE A 51 3.85 -3.01 0.33
N GLN A 52 4.95 -3.64 -0.11
CA GLN A 52 4.96 -5.00 -0.65
C GLN A 52 4.47 -6.02 0.38
N GLU A 53 4.95 -5.93 1.62
CA GLU A 53 4.55 -6.83 2.69
C GLU A 53 3.07 -6.68 3.03
N ARG A 54 2.56 -5.44 3.14
CA ARG A 54 1.12 -5.18 3.37
C ARG A 54 0.25 -5.71 2.23
N MET A 55 0.69 -5.55 0.98
CA MET A 55 0.03 -6.13 -0.18
C MET A 55 0.00 -7.66 -0.13
N TYR A 56 1.13 -8.28 0.19
CA TYR A 56 1.25 -9.73 0.31
C TYR A 56 0.32 -10.28 1.41
N ARG A 57 0.30 -9.65 2.59
CA ARG A 57 -0.63 -10.00 3.68
C ARG A 57 -2.10 -9.91 3.23
N ARG A 58 -2.46 -8.89 2.45
CA ARG A 58 -3.82 -8.75 1.88
C ARG A 58 -4.15 -9.85 0.87
N LYS A 59 -3.24 -10.17 -0.06
CA LYS A 59 -3.39 -11.25 -1.05
C LYS A 59 -3.57 -12.61 -0.35
N MET A 60 -2.75 -12.89 0.67
CA MET A 60 -2.86 -14.13 1.44
C MET A 60 -4.18 -14.27 2.22
N LYS A 61 -4.64 -13.20 2.88
CA LYS A 61 -5.93 -13.19 3.59
C LYS A 61 -7.12 -13.37 2.64
N SER A 62 -7.01 -12.92 1.40
CA SER A 62 -8.07 -13.09 0.40
C SER A 62 -8.18 -14.53 -0.12
N SER A 63 -7.10 -15.33 -0.09
CA SER A 63 -7.11 -16.72 -0.58
C SER A 63 -7.80 -17.72 0.35
N THR A 64 -8.05 -17.38 1.62
CA THR A 64 -8.62 -18.32 2.60
C THR A 64 -10.12 -18.15 2.84
N ASN A 65 -10.81 -17.17 2.22
CA ASN A 65 -12.26 -17.00 2.43
C ASN A 65 -12.96 -16.39 1.19
N PRO A 66 -13.70 -17.17 0.38
CA PRO A 66 -14.42 -16.65 -0.79
C PRO A 66 -15.68 -15.83 -0.43
N ILE A 67 -16.00 -15.63 0.85
CA ILE A 67 -17.18 -14.91 1.34
C ILE A 67 -16.79 -13.89 2.42
N SER A 68 -15.86 -12.99 2.12
CA SER A 68 -15.64 -11.80 2.97
C SER A 68 -16.19 -10.57 2.26
N LEU A 69 -17.51 -10.41 2.36
CA LEU A 69 -18.18 -9.13 2.16
C LEU A 69 -17.51 -8.09 3.07
N GLN A 70 -16.83 -7.12 2.46
CA GLN A 70 -16.69 -5.74 2.96
C GLN A 70 -16.30 -5.56 4.44
N ASN A 71 -15.36 -6.34 4.97
CA ASN A 71 -14.64 -5.86 6.15
C ASN A 71 -13.45 -5.03 5.64
N PRO A 72 -13.52 -3.68 5.58
CA PRO A 72 -12.31 -2.89 5.42
C PRO A 72 -11.37 -3.35 6.52
N VAL A 73 -10.13 -3.65 6.15
CA VAL A 73 -9.06 -4.02 7.08
C VAL A 73 -9.07 -2.97 8.20
N LYS A 74 -9.70 -3.31 9.33
CA LYS A 74 -10.08 -2.40 10.41
C LYS A 74 -8.87 -1.93 11.22
N GLU A 75 -7.68 -2.31 10.80
CA GLU A 75 -6.44 -2.20 11.59
C GLU A 75 -5.38 -1.36 10.89
N ASP A 76 -5.62 -0.88 9.67
CA ASP A 76 -4.62 -0.11 8.93
C ASP A 76 -5.13 1.30 8.59
N HIS A 77 -5.36 2.09 9.64
CA HIS A 77 -5.75 3.51 9.54
C HIS A 77 -4.72 4.37 8.79
N ASN A 78 -3.54 3.81 8.53
CA ASN A 78 -2.43 4.47 7.89
C ASN A 78 -2.19 3.97 6.46
N PHE A 79 -2.94 2.99 5.93
CA PHE A 79 -2.72 2.44 4.58
C PHE A 79 -4.00 2.34 3.74
N TYR A 80 -4.10 3.28 2.81
CA TYR A 80 -5.20 3.40 1.87
C TYR A 80 -4.76 2.86 0.51
N LEU A 81 -5.57 1.99 -0.09
CA LEU A 81 -5.32 1.42 -1.41
C LEU A 81 -6.57 1.56 -2.26
N TYR A 82 -6.37 2.04 -3.47
CA TYR A 82 -7.39 2.24 -4.48
C TYR A 82 -6.95 1.49 -5.74
N SER A 83 -7.84 0.69 -6.30
CA SER A 83 -7.71 0.12 -7.65
C SER A 83 -8.54 0.98 -8.61
N ALA A 84 -7.97 1.34 -9.75
CA ALA A 84 -8.70 1.99 -10.84
C ALA A 84 -9.48 0.96 -11.67
#